data_AF-A0A538EIF8-F1
#
_entry.id   AF-A0A538EIF8-F1
#
_cell.length_a   1.000
_cell.length_b   1.000
_cell.length_c   1.000
_cell.angle_alpha   90.00
_cell.angle_beta   90.00
_cell.angle_gamma   90.00
#
_symmetry.space_group_name_H-M   'P 1'
#
loop_
_entity.id
_entity.type
_entity.pdbx_description
1 polymer ?
#
loop_
_entity_poly.entity_id
_entity_poly.type
_entity_poly.pdbx_seq_one_letter_code
_entity_poly.pdbx_strand_id
1 'polypeptide(L)' 'MAKYLLFVWKPSGYELREAEGEVPSVGAEIEQDDQKLRVSKVAPSPLPGDDRPCAYLQAA' A
#
# COMPACT_ATOMS: atom_id res chain seq x y z
N MET A 1 10.55 -12.22 -7.93
CA MET A 1 10.46 -10.86 -7.33
C MET A 1 9.28 -10.88 -6.38
N ALA A 2 9.41 -10.27 -5.19
CA ALA A 2 8.31 -10.27 -4.22
C ALA A 2 7.17 -9.37 -4.74
N LYS A 3 5.91 -9.77 -4.48
CA LYS A 3 4.72 -8.99 -4.81
C LYS A 3 4.06 -8.53 -3.53
N TYR A 4 3.62 -7.28 -3.51
CA TYR A 4 2.91 -6.69 -2.40
C TYR A 4 1.77 -5.81 -2.90
N LEU A 5 0.88 -5.45 -1.99
CA LEU A 5 -0.23 -4.56 -2.24
C LEU A 5 0.05 -3.17 -1.68
N LEU A 6 -0.44 -2.16 -2.36
CA LEU A 6 -0.58 -0.81 -1.87
C LEU A 6 -2.06 -0.57 -1.60
N PHE A 7 -2.41 -0.31 -0.35
CA PHE A 7 -3.74 0.15 0.02
C PHE A 7 -3.76 1.67 -0.02
N VAL A 8 -4.39 2.23 -1.04
CA VAL A 8 -4.53 3.67 -1.26
C VAL A 8 -5.89 4.10 -0.74
N TRP A 9 -5.93 4.84 0.37
CA TRP A 9 -7.17 5.42 0.87
C TRP A 9 -7.55 6.67 0.06
N LYS A 10 -8.80 6.79 -0.36
CA LYS A 10 -9.36 7.93 -1.09
C LYS A 10 -10.68 8.37 -0.42
N PRO A 11 -11.10 9.63 -0.56
CA PRO A 11 -12.41 10.06 -0.06
C PRO A 11 -13.59 9.27 -0.65
N SER A 12 -13.44 8.72 -1.85
CA SER A 12 -14.44 7.89 -2.53
C SER A 12 -14.40 6.40 -2.15
N GLY A 13 -13.40 5.96 -1.37
CA GLY A 13 -13.22 4.56 -1.02
C GLY A 13 -11.76 4.17 -0.83
N TYR A 14 -11.39 2.96 -1.22
CA TYR A 14 -9.99 2.54 -1.24
C TYR A 14 -9.68 1.82 -2.55
N GLU A 15 -8.42 1.88 -2.94
CA GLU A 15 -7.89 1.11 -4.05
C GLU A 15 -6.78 0.20 -3.55
N LEU A 16 -6.75 -1.03 -4.07
CA LEU A 16 -5.65 -1.96 -3.90
C LEU A 16 -4.87 -2.00 -5.20
N ARG A 17 -3.57 -1.72 -5.13
CA ARG A 17 -2.67 -1.78 -6.28
C ARG A 17 -1.60 -2.81 -6.06
N GLU A 18 -1.34 -3.63 -7.06
CA GLU A 18 -0.25 -4.58 -7.03
C GLU A 18 1.05 -3.88 -7.40
N ALA A 19 2.09 -4.14 -6.61
CA ALA A 19 3.44 -3.68 -6.86
C ALA A 19 4.42 -4.85 -6.72
N GLU A 20 5.54 -4.75 -7.44
CA GLU A 20 6.60 -5.74 -7.42
C GLU A 20 7.88 -5.10 -6.88
N GLY A 21 8.65 -5.86 -6.10
CA GLY A 21 9.88 -5.39 -5.48
C GLY A 21 9.88 -5.58 -3.96
N GLU A 22 10.65 -4.75 -3.28
CA GLU A 22 10.73 -4.75 -1.82
C GLU A 22 9.55 -3.99 -1.22
N VAL A 23 8.98 -4.55 -0.15
CA VAL A 23 7.85 -3.93 0.54
C VAL A 23 8.35 -2.67 1.25
N PRO A 24 7.75 -1.50 1.01
CA PRO A 24 8.20 -0.25 1.59
C PRO A 24 7.99 -0.27 3.11
N SER A 25 8.97 0.25 3.85
CA SER A 25 8.91 0.31 5.31
C SER A 25 7.89 1.34 5.79
N VAL A 26 7.39 1.16 7.01
CA VAL A 26 6.56 2.17 7.68
C VAL A 26 7.30 3.51 7.71
N GLY A 27 6.60 4.57 7.32
CA GLY A 27 7.11 5.91 7.22
C GLY A 27 7.73 6.29 5.88
N ALA A 28 7.95 5.33 4.96
CA ALA A 28 8.41 5.61 3.60
C ALA A 28 7.37 6.42 2.82
N GLU A 29 7.85 7.29 1.92
CA GLU A 29 7.00 8.04 1.00
C GLU A 29 6.94 7.33 -0.36
N ILE A 30 5.73 7.26 -0.91
CA ILE A 30 5.44 6.65 -2.20
C ILE A 30 4.54 7.59 -2.97
N GLU A 31 4.86 7.81 -4.24
CA GLU A 31 4.03 8.59 -5.14
C GLU A 31 2.97 7.69 -5.79
N GLN A 32 1.70 8.07 -5.66
CA GLN A 32 0.56 7.40 -6.29
C GLN A 32 -0.41 8.48 -6.79
N ASP A 33 -0.86 8.38 -8.05
CA ASP A 33 -1.78 9.34 -8.67
C ASP A 33 -1.33 10.81 -8.53
N ASP A 34 -0.04 11.06 -8.73
CA ASP A 34 0.58 12.40 -8.57
C ASP A 34 0.46 12.97 -7.15
N GLN A 35 0.19 12.11 -6.15
CA GLN A 35 0.17 12.46 -4.73
C GLN A 35 1.25 11.71 -3.96
N LYS A 36 1.94 12.43 -3.09
CA LYS A 36 2.84 11.81 -2.10
C LYS A 36 2.02 11.24 -0.97
N LEU A 37 2.11 9.93 -0.81
CA LEU A 37 1.50 9.19 0.28
C LEU A 37 2.59 8.57 1.15
N ARG A 38 2.29 8.41 2.43
CA ARG A 38 3.19 7.80 3.40
C ARG A 38 2.68 6.44 3.84
N VAL A 39 3.58 5.46 3.96
CA VAL A 39 3.24 4.16 4.54
C VAL A 39 2.95 4.33 6.03
N SER A 40 1.70 4.18 6.41
CA SER A 40 1.24 4.22 7.81
C SER A 40 1.54 2.92 8.55
N LYS A 41 1.38 1.78 7.87
CA LYS A 41 1.65 0.43 8.38
C LYS A 41 1.85 -0.55 7.24
N VAL A 42 2.46 -1.69 7.54
CA VAL A 42 2.50 -2.87 6.66
C VAL A 42 1.83 -4.03 7.40
N ALA A 43 0.87 -4.68 6.77
CA ALA A 43 0.10 -5.81 7.31
C ALA A 43 -0.31 -6.77 6.17
N PRO A 44 -0.86 -7.96 6.45
CA PRO A 44 -1.41 -8.82 5.40
C PRO A 44 -2.52 -8.14 4.59
N SER A 45 -2.76 -8.64 3.37
CA SER A 45 -3.82 -8.17 2.48
C SER A 45 -5.18 -8.17 3.19
N PRO A 46 -6.02 -7.14 2.95
CA PRO A 46 -7.40 -7.14 3.45
C PRO A 46 -8.31 -8.10 2.65
N LEU A 47 -7.82 -8.68 1.55
CA LEU A 47 -8.58 -9.63 0.75
C LEU A 47 -8.60 -11.00 1.47
N PRO A 48 -9.78 -11.63 1.63
CA PRO A 48 -9.88 -12.94 2.26
C PRO A 48 -9.00 -13.99 1.58
N GLY A 49 -8.12 -14.64 2.35
CA GLY A 49 -7.23 -15.70 1.86
C GLY A 49 -5.97 -15.21 1.14
N ASP A 50 -5.71 -13.90 1.10
CA ASP A 50 -4.50 -13.33 0.53
C ASP A 50 -3.50 -13.00 1.65
N ASP A 51 -2.35 -13.65 1.64
CA ASP A 51 -1.30 -13.50 2.65
C ASP A 51 -0.19 -12.52 2.22
N ARG A 52 -0.34 -11.90 1.05
CA ARG A 52 0.66 -10.94 0.53
C ARG A 52 0.79 -9.75 1.47
N PRO A 53 2.02 -9.22 1.67
CA PRO A 53 2.22 -7.97 2.37
C PRO A 53 1.45 -6.84 1.70
N CYS A 54 0.84 -5.98 2.50
CA CYS A 54 0.09 -4.82 2.06
C CYS A 54 0.57 -3.58 2.82
N ALA A 55 1.09 -2.59 2.10
CA ALA A 55 1.47 -1.30 2.64
C ALA A 55 0.27 -0.36 2.60
N TYR A 56 -0.15 0.12 3.77
CA TYR A 56 -1.28 1.02 3.92
C TYR A 56 -0.83 2.46 3.82
N LEU A 57 -1.33 3.16 2.80
CA LEU A 57 -0.93 4.51 2.47
C LEU A 57 -1.94 5.52 3.02
N GLN A 58 -1.41 6.62 3.54
CA GLN A 58 -2.17 7.79 3.97
C GLN A 58 -1.57 9.04 3.34
N ALA A 59 -2.35 10.13 3.26
CA ALA A 59 -1.78 11.43 2.92
C ALA A 59 -0.64 11.77 3.89
N ALA A 60 0.48 12.24 3.35
CA ALA A 60 1.65 12.64 4.13
C ALA A 60 1.35 13.84 5.05
#